data_AF-A0A962V7X4-F1
#
_entry.id   AF-A0A962V7X4-F1
#
_cell.length_a   1.000
_cell.length_b   1.000
_cell.length_c   1.000
_cell.angle_alpha   90.00
_cell.angle_beta   90.00
_cell.angle_gamma   90.00
#
_symmetry.space_group_name_H-M   'P 1'
#
loop_
_entity.id
_entity.type
_entity.pdbx_description
1 polymer ?
#
loop_
_entity_poly.entity_id
_entity_poly.type
_entity_poly.pdbx_seq_one_letter_code
_entity_poly.pdbx_strand_id
1 'polypeptide(L)'
;PEKTEDQINLLRLLLSACLRIGRPIHVFKGLPTPQKAFFYFDAMPSVLRHLLGCQELRLEQIPAAINRLNMAQTLASTAGLGYDVLNLYAFPRTRFRAICLAWCHAHDALKQSSSQESGALKQLASKLHHEFYDIQERSNQMSESDGALVRLGRAAARIQRRPGGQASTNEEMLVFNICLNSALELRARGQADEASLIHGIAGELETNLVRKEKGAARKHRDEQSLEAACMDFAGQFVTDVWHGVLQGRPPAQKARRLLGSIYRMAFLQAFRDAQEQTNTETLTTESAQG
;
A
#
# COMPACT_ATOMS: atom_id res chain seq x y z
N PRO A 1 -10.24 6.43 29.78
CA PRO A 1 -9.91 6.87 28.41
C PRO A 1 -11.04 6.49 27.45
N GLU A 2 -11.66 7.47 26.78
CA GLU A 2 -12.62 7.17 25.70
C GLU A 2 -11.97 6.27 24.66
N LYS A 3 -12.74 5.33 24.08
CA LYS A 3 -12.23 4.49 23.01
C LYS A 3 -11.94 5.40 21.82
N THR A 4 -10.80 5.21 21.14
CA THR A 4 -10.42 6.01 19.96
C THR A 4 -11.54 6.08 18.90
N GLU A 5 -12.33 5.02 18.79
CA GLU A 5 -13.53 4.96 17.94
C GLU A 5 -14.59 6.00 18.31
N ASP A 6 -14.86 6.18 19.62
CA ASP A 6 -15.80 7.18 20.12
C ASP A 6 -15.30 8.59 19.79
N GLN A 7 -13.98 8.81 19.90
CA GLN A 7 -13.36 10.09 19.56
C GLN A 7 -13.42 10.39 18.06
N ILE A 8 -13.20 9.39 17.20
CA ILE A 8 -13.39 9.51 15.74
C ILE A 8 -14.85 9.87 15.44
N ASN A 9 -15.79 9.17 16.07
CA ASN A 9 -17.23 9.39 15.89
C ASN A 9 -17.65 10.80 16.33
N LEU A 10 -17.22 11.24 17.51
CA LEU A 10 -17.50 12.57 18.02
C LEU A 10 -17.01 13.64 17.05
N LEU A 11 -15.75 13.56 16.61
CA LEU A 11 -15.17 14.54 15.69
C LEU A 11 -15.91 14.54 14.35
N ARG A 12 -16.27 13.35 13.83
CA ARG A 12 -17.06 13.24 12.60
C ARG A 12 -18.43 13.91 12.73
N LEU A 13 -19.11 13.73 13.86
CA LEU A 13 -20.41 14.36 14.15
C LEU A 13 -20.28 15.88 14.25
N LEU A 14 -19.25 16.39 14.93
CA LEU A 14 -18.98 17.82 15.02
C LEU A 14 -18.72 18.45 13.65
N LEU A 15 -17.88 17.83 12.82
CA LEU A 15 -17.61 18.31 11.47
C LEU A 15 -18.84 18.25 10.56
N SER A 16 -19.65 17.19 10.68
CA SER A 16 -20.91 17.07 9.95
C SER A 16 -21.91 18.15 10.37
N ALA A 17 -21.96 18.47 11.67
CA ALA A 17 -22.77 19.55 12.20
C ALA A 17 -22.30 20.92 11.69
N CYS A 18 -20.99 21.19 11.64
CA CYS A 18 -20.43 22.42 11.05
C CYS A 18 -20.96 22.66 9.63
N LEU A 19 -20.89 21.62 8.78
CA LEU A 19 -21.34 21.70 7.40
C LEU A 19 -22.85 21.91 7.29
N ARG A 20 -23.63 21.15 8.06
CA ARG A 20 -25.09 21.19 7.99
C ARG A 20 -25.66 22.52 8.48
N ILE A 21 -25.10 23.09 9.55
CA ILE A 21 -25.59 24.33 10.16
C ILE A 21 -25.00 25.55 9.46
N GLY A 22 -23.88 25.40 8.74
CA GLY A 22 -23.19 26.52 8.10
C GLY A 22 -22.61 27.53 9.10
N ARG A 23 -22.30 27.07 10.32
CA ARG A 23 -21.76 27.90 11.41
C ARG A 23 -20.46 27.32 11.95
N PRO A 24 -19.50 28.17 12.38
CA PRO A 24 -18.27 27.70 12.99
C PRO A 24 -18.53 26.93 14.30
N ILE A 25 -17.74 25.89 14.55
CA ILE A 25 -17.71 25.16 15.83
C ILE A 25 -16.29 25.16 16.38
N HIS A 26 -16.13 25.65 17.60
CA HIS A 26 -14.86 25.66 18.31
C HIS A 26 -14.99 24.88 19.61
N VAL A 27 -14.13 23.88 19.80
CA VAL A 27 -14.07 23.04 20.99
C VAL A 27 -12.86 23.49 21.81
N PHE A 28 -13.13 23.92 23.03
CA PHE A 28 -12.11 24.32 24.00
C PHE A 28 -12.17 23.41 25.23
N LYS A 29 -11.02 22.91 25.65
CA LYS A 29 -10.81 22.29 26.96
C LYS A 29 -10.58 23.36 28.04
N GLY A 30 -10.00 24.50 27.66
CA GLY A 30 -9.71 25.63 28.54
C GLY A 30 -10.58 26.87 28.27
N LEU A 31 -10.05 28.05 28.64
CA LEU A 31 -10.71 29.31 28.35
C LEU A 31 -10.81 29.54 26.82
N PRO A 32 -12.00 29.89 26.31
CA PRO A 32 -12.16 30.19 24.89
C PRO A 32 -11.25 31.33 24.43
N THR A 33 -10.66 31.16 23.25
CA THR A 33 -9.87 32.19 22.58
C THR A 33 -10.51 32.54 21.23
N PRO A 34 -10.36 33.78 20.73
CA PRO A 34 -10.88 34.13 19.40
C PRO A 34 -10.22 33.26 18.32
N GLN A 35 -11.04 32.56 17.52
CA GLN A 35 -10.57 31.69 16.44
C GLN A 35 -11.14 32.14 15.10
N LYS A 36 -10.26 32.26 14.09
CA LYS A 36 -10.64 32.62 12.71
C LYS A 36 -11.03 31.40 11.87
N ALA A 37 -10.70 30.20 12.34
CA ALA A 37 -11.02 28.96 11.64
C ALA A 37 -12.53 28.66 11.68
N PHE A 38 -13.02 27.91 10.69
CA PHE A 38 -14.42 27.48 10.68
C PHE A 38 -14.65 26.33 11.68
N PHE A 39 -13.66 25.46 11.85
CA PHE A 39 -13.63 24.48 12.92
C PHE A 39 -12.31 24.59 13.69
N TYR A 40 -12.35 24.44 15.03
CA TYR A 40 -11.17 24.47 15.89
C TYR A 40 -11.34 23.50 17.06
N PHE A 41 -10.27 22.80 17.44
CA PHE A 41 -10.25 21.93 18.62
C PHE A 41 -8.89 22.00 19.33
N ASP A 42 -8.83 22.71 20.46
CA ASP A 42 -7.59 22.98 21.20
C ASP A 42 -6.87 21.74 21.75
N ALA A 43 -7.63 20.76 22.22
CA ALA A 43 -7.14 19.56 22.89
C ALA A 43 -7.43 18.30 22.07
N MET A 44 -7.35 18.41 20.74
CA MET A 44 -7.56 17.28 19.84
C MET A 44 -6.57 16.14 20.17
N PRO A 45 -7.06 14.90 20.37
CA PRO A 45 -6.20 13.74 20.56
C PRO A 45 -5.15 13.62 19.44
N SER A 46 -3.93 13.19 19.80
CA SER A 46 -2.79 13.20 18.88
C SER A 46 -3.07 12.43 17.59
N VAL A 47 -3.70 11.25 17.66
CA VAL A 47 -4.07 10.44 16.49
C VAL A 47 -4.98 11.22 15.53
N LEU A 48 -6.01 11.90 16.05
CA LEU A 48 -6.94 12.69 15.24
C LEU A 48 -6.26 13.91 14.63
N ARG A 49 -5.38 14.57 15.39
CA ARG A 49 -4.59 15.70 14.90
C ARG A 49 -3.68 15.29 13.74
N HIS A 50 -3.02 14.14 13.82
CA HIS A 50 -2.18 13.65 12.72
C HIS A 50 -3.02 13.21 11.51
N LEU A 51 -4.18 12.57 11.75
CA LEU A 51 -5.11 12.14 10.71
C LEU A 51 -5.59 13.32 9.86
N LEU A 52 -6.00 14.41 10.51
CA LEU A 52 -6.46 15.62 9.84
C LEU A 52 -5.29 16.47 9.32
N GLY A 53 -4.16 16.46 10.03
CA GLY A 53 -2.96 17.25 9.74
C GLY A 53 -2.91 18.60 10.45
N CYS A 54 -3.99 18.98 11.13
CA CYS A 54 -4.15 20.25 11.83
C CYS A 54 -5.22 20.13 12.92
N GLN A 55 -5.30 21.16 13.76
CA GLN A 55 -6.32 21.31 14.81
C GLN A 55 -7.43 22.31 14.43
N GLU A 56 -7.30 22.90 13.24
CA GLU A 56 -8.17 23.93 12.71
C GLU A 56 -8.49 23.64 11.24
N LEU A 57 -9.73 23.89 10.81
CA LEU A 57 -10.15 23.67 9.43
C LEU A 57 -10.93 24.88 8.92
N ARG A 58 -10.70 25.20 7.64
CA ARG A 58 -11.58 26.07 6.87
C ARG A 58 -12.78 25.27 6.35
N LEU A 59 -13.86 25.95 5.98
CA LEU A 59 -15.12 25.32 5.56
C LEU A 59 -14.90 24.32 4.41
N GLU A 60 -14.09 24.70 3.42
CA GLU A 60 -13.73 23.89 2.25
C GLU A 60 -12.91 22.63 2.58
N GLN A 61 -12.25 22.59 3.74
CA GLN A 61 -11.42 21.47 4.17
C GLN A 61 -12.24 20.41 4.94
N ILE A 62 -13.42 20.78 5.44
CA ILE A 62 -14.26 19.89 6.26
C ILE A 62 -14.71 18.63 5.52
N PRO A 63 -15.16 18.68 4.25
CA PRO A 63 -15.56 17.46 3.53
C PRO A 63 -14.42 16.43 3.42
N ALA A 64 -13.20 16.88 3.11
CA ALA A 64 -12.03 16.00 3.03
C ALA A 64 -11.66 15.42 4.41
N ALA A 65 -11.76 16.23 5.48
CA ALA A 65 -11.54 15.77 6.85
C ALA A 65 -12.56 14.69 7.27
N ILE A 66 -13.84 14.86 6.91
CA ILE A 66 -14.89 13.84 7.14
C ILE A 66 -14.56 12.54 6.41
N ASN A 67 -14.13 12.62 5.14
CA ASN A 67 -13.74 11.42 4.39
C ASN A 67 -12.59 10.66 5.06
N ARG A 68 -11.57 11.37 5.57
CA ARG A 68 -10.48 10.75 6.34
C ARG A 68 -10.96 10.10 7.65
N LEU A 69 -11.89 10.74 8.36
CA LEU A 69 -12.48 10.17 9.57
C LEU A 69 -13.34 8.93 9.27
N ASN A 70 -14.07 8.92 8.16
CA ASN A 70 -14.83 7.76 7.70
C ASN A 70 -13.90 6.57 7.38
N MET A 71 -12.75 6.83 6.73
CA MET A 71 -11.74 5.80 6.48
C MET A 71 -11.15 5.29 7.79
N ALA A 72 -10.73 6.19 8.69
CA ALA A 72 -10.21 5.85 10.00
C ALA A 72 -11.20 4.99 10.81
N GLN A 73 -12.48 5.34 10.80
CA GLN A 73 -13.54 4.56 11.44
C GLN A 73 -13.64 3.16 10.82
N THR A 74 -13.64 3.08 9.48
CA THR A 74 -13.72 1.80 8.76
C THR A 74 -12.53 0.89 9.11
N LEU A 75 -11.31 1.44 9.16
CA LEU A 75 -10.10 0.71 9.54
C LEU A 75 -10.18 0.22 11.00
N ALA A 76 -10.67 1.05 11.92
CA ALA A 76 -10.82 0.69 13.33
C ALA A 76 -11.84 -0.42 13.53
N SER A 77 -12.99 -0.34 12.85
CA SER A 77 -14.09 -1.30 12.98
C SER A 77 -13.89 -2.61 12.21
N THR A 78 -12.92 -2.66 11.28
CA THR A 78 -12.65 -3.88 10.49
C THR A 78 -11.88 -4.88 11.34
N ALA A 79 -12.49 -6.05 11.59
CA ALA A 79 -11.84 -7.16 12.27
C ALA A 79 -10.51 -7.51 11.60
N GLY A 80 -9.44 -7.64 12.39
CA GLY A 80 -8.09 -7.96 11.91
C GLY A 80 -7.18 -6.75 11.57
N LEU A 81 -7.72 -5.53 11.48
CA LEU A 81 -6.93 -4.29 11.31
C LEU A 81 -6.73 -3.55 12.63
N GLY A 82 -7.82 -3.11 13.25
CA GLY A 82 -7.83 -2.48 14.57
C GLY A 82 -6.96 -1.21 14.70
N TYR A 83 -6.59 -0.90 15.96
CA TYR A 83 -5.92 0.36 16.30
C TYR A 83 -4.53 0.53 15.69
N ASP A 84 -3.75 -0.55 15.54
CA ASP A 84 -2.38 -0.46 15.00
C ASP A 84 -2.37 0.05 13.55
N VAL A 85 -3.30 -0.44 12.73
CA VAL A 85 -3.43 -0.01 11.32
C VAL A 85 -4.00 1.40 11.24
N LEU A 86 -5.01 1.72 12.06
CA LEU A 86 -5.52 3.08 12.20
C LEU A 86 -4.40 4.06 12.57
N ASN A 87 -3.57 3.69 13.54
CA ASN A 87 -2.46 4.54 13.99
C ASN A 87 -1.47 4.75 12.84
N LEU A 88 -1.09 3.71 12.09
CA LEU A 88 -0.25 3.89 10.89
C LEU A 88 -0.90 4.80 9.84
N TYR A 89 -2.22 4.68 9.63
CA TYR A 89 -2.98 5.49 8.67
C TYR A 89 -3.04 6.98 9.06
N ALA A 90 -3.17 7.26 10.35
CA ALA A 90 -3.27 8.62 10.87
C ALA A 90 -2.03 9.46 10.51
N PHE A 91 -0.83 8.90 10.65
CA PHE A 91 0.41 9.65 10.38
C PHE A 91 0.76 9.70 8.89
N PRO A 92 1.00 10.89 8.31
CA PRO A 92 1.35 11.02 6.88
C PRO A 92 2.51 10.12 6.44
N ARG A 93 3.58 10.07 7.22
CA ARG A 93 4.79 9.27 6.94
C ARG A 93 4.59 7.75 6.88
N THR A 94 3.49 7.24 7.43
CA THR A 94 3.18 5.79 7.44
C THR A 94 1.86 5.46 6.75
N ARG A 95 1.12 6.47 6.29
CA ARG A 95 -0.23 6.30 5.74
C ARG A 95 -0.24 5.37 4.53
N PHE A 96 0.71 5.54 3.63
CA PHE A 96 0.84 4.69 2.44
C PHE A 96 1.03 3.20 2.79
N ARG A 97 1.86 2.91 3.81
CA ARG A 97 2.06 1.55 4.33
C ARG A 97 0.78 0.97 4.92
N ALA A 98 0.03 1.79 5.65
CA ALA A 98 -1.26 1.39 6.22
C ALA A 98 -2.28 1.04 5.13
N ILE A 99 -2.33 1.84 4.06
CA ILE A 99 -3.19 1.61 2.90
C ILE A 99 -2.86 0.27 2.25
N CYS A 100 -1.59 0.02 1.95
CA CYS A 100 -1.15 -1.25 1.35
C CYS A 100 -1.47 -2.44 2.25
N LEU A 101 -1.20 -2.32 3.55
CA LEU A 101 -1.48 -3.38 4.53
C LEU A 101 -2.98 -3.68 4.64
N ALA A 102 -3.80 -2.64 4.77
CA ALA A 102 -5.26 -2.77 4.86
C ALA A 102 -5.85 -3.33 3.56
N TRP A 103 -5.31 -2.95 2.41
CA TRP A 103 -5.74 -3.48 1.12
C TRP A 103 -5.41 -4.96 0.99
N CYS A 104 -4.18 -5.38 1.34
CA CYS A 104 -3.82 -6.80 1.34
C CYS A 104 -4.71 -7.63 2.28
N HIS A 105 -5.05 -7.09 3.45
CA HIS A 105 -5.98 -7.74 4.36
C HIS A 105 -7.38 -7.89 3.75
N ALA A 106 -7.94 -6.81 3.17
CA ALA A 106 -9.24 -6.86 2.52
C ALA A 106 -9.24 -7.83 1.32
N HIS A 107 -8.16 -7.84 0.53
CA HIS A 107 -7.96 -8.79 -0.58
C HIS A 107 -7.97 -10.24 -0.11
N ASP A 108 -7.28 -10.54 1.00
CA ASP A 108 -7.25 -11.91 1.56
C ASP A 108 -8.60 -12.33 2.14
N ALA A 109 -9.26 -11.43 2.87
CA ALA A 109 -10.59 -11.70 3.41
C ALA A 109 -11.60 -11.97 2.27
N LEU A 110 -11.55 -11.18 1.18
CA LEU A 110 -12.43 -11.36 0.03
C LEU A 110 -12.29 -12.69 -0.69
N LYS A 111 -11.12 -13.33 -0.64
CA LYS A 111 -10.94 -14.69 -1.18
C LYS A 111 -11.67 -15.75 -0.36
N GLN A 112 -11.82 -15.50 0.94
CA GLN A 112 -12.36 -16.43 1.93
C GLN A 112 -13.84 -16.20 2.23
N SER A 113 -14.38 -15.00 1.96
CA SER A 113 -15.75 -14.61 2.28
C SER A 113 -16.79 -15.18 1.30
N SER A 114 -17.97 -15.54 1.84
CA SER A 114 -19.19 -15.77 1.06
C SER A 114 -19.84 -14.44 0.62
N SER A 115 -20.81 -14.50 -0.30
CA SER A 115 -21.26 -13.37 -1.14
C SER A 115 -21.78 -12.11 -0.40
N GLN A 116 -22.26 -12.20 0.85
CA GLN A 116 -22.85 -11.06 1.59
C GLN A 116 -21.82 -10.20 2.38
N GLU A 117 -20.88 -10.80 3.11
CA GLU A 117 -19.81 -10.05 3.82
C GLU A 117 -18.83 -9.36 2.85
N SER A 118 -18.84 -9.80 1.59
CA SER A 118 -18.03 -9.28 0.50
C SER A 118 -18.28 -7.79 0.19
N GLY A 119 -19.48 -7.26 0.45
CA GLY A 119 -19.86 -5.90 0.05
C GLY A 119 -19.02 -4.79 0.71
N ALA A 120 -18.93 -4.80 2.04
CA ALA A 120 -18.17 -3.81 2.80
C ALA A 120 -16.66 -3.92 2.53
N LEU A 121 -16.14 -5.15 2.45
CA LEU A 121 -14.74 -5.41 2.13
C LEU A 121 -14.37 -4.99 0.71
N LYS A 122 -15.25 -5.19 -0.28
CA LYS A 122 -15.08 -4.69 -1.65
C LYS A 122 -15.02 -3.16 -1.68
N GLN A 123 -15.91 -2.49 -0.94
CA GLN A 123 -15.89 -1.03 -0.84
C GLN A 123 -14.59 -0.53 -0.19
N LEU A 124 -14.13 -1.18 0.89
CA LEU A 124 -12.87 -0.86 1.55
C LEU A 124 -11.69 -1.06 0.59
N ALA A 125 -11.59 -2.20 -0.06
CA ALA A 125 -10.53 -2.50 -1.03
C ALA A 125 -10.52 -1.49 -2.18
N SER A 126 -11.69 -1.11 -2.71
CA SER A 126 -11.82 -0.11 -3.76
C SER A 126 -11.35 1.28 -3.33
N LYS A 127 -11.74 1.73 -2.12
CA LYS A 127 -11.30 3.02 -1.59
C LYS A 127 -9.77 3.05 -1.35
N LEU A 128 -9.23 1.99 -0.75
CA LEU A 128 -7.78 1.88 -0.50
C LEU A 128 -6.99 1.80 -1.80
N HIS A 129 -7.54 1.15 -2.82
CA HIS A 129 -6.98 1.14 -4.16
C HIS A 129 -6.92 2.55 -4.74
N HIS A 130 -8.02 3.32 -4.67
CA HIS A 130 -8.01 4.70 -5.14
C HIS A 130 -6.99 5.57 -4.39
N GLU A 131 -6.93 5.48 -3.05
CA GLU A 131 -5.94 6.22 -2.25
C GLU A 131 -4.48 5.84 -2.59
N PHE A 132 -4.23 4.60 -2.99
CA PHE A 132 -2.90 4.16 -3.43
C PHE A 132 -2.44 4.90 -4.69
N TYR A 133 -3.28 5.04 -5.71
CA TYR A 133 -2.93 5.80 -6.93
C TYR A 133 -2.86 7.29 -6.65
N ASP A 134 -3.80 7.85 -5.88
CA ASP A 134 -3.78 9.25 -5.48
C ASP A 134 -2.45 9.66 -4.81
N ILE A 135 -1.91 8.79 -3.94
CA ILE A 135 -0.63 9.03 -3.27
C ILE A 135 0.55 8.89 -4.25
N GLN A 136 0.50 7.93 -5.16
CA GLN A 136 1.55 7.74 -6.17
C GLN A 136 1.65 8.94 -7.12
N GLU A 137 0.52 9.44 -7.62
CA GLU A 137 0.49 10.59 -8.52
C GLU A 137 1.00 11.86 -7.83
N ARG A 138 0.63 12.05 -6.56
CA ARG A 138 0.97 13.27 -5.81
C ARG A 138 2.43 13.35 -5.35
N SER A 139 3.28 12.34 -5.61
CA SER A 139 4.73 12.20 -5.40
C SER A 139 5.31 12.58 -4.02
N ASN A 140 4.90 13.71 -3.44
CA ASN A 140 5.32 14.27 -2.16
C ASN A 140 4.72 13.55 -0.93
N GLN A 141 3.86 12.53 -1.13
CA GLN A 141 3.20 11.79 -0.03
C GLN A 141 3.76 10.38 0.18
N MET A 142 4.59 9.88 -0.74
CA MET A 142 5.22 8.56 -0.65
C MET A 142 6.70 8.73 -0.32
N SER A 143 7.20 7.96 0.65
CA SER A 143 8.63 7.97 0.94
C SER A 143 9.41 7.27 -0.18
N GLU A 144 10.69 7.64 -0.36
CA GLU A 144 11.57 6.98 -1.34
C GLU A 144 11.65 5.46 -1.11
N SER A 145 11.70 5.05 0.17
CA SER A 145 11.68 3.65 0.57
C SER A 145 10.41 2.91 0.13
N ASP A 146 9.25 3.56 0.25
CA ASP A 146 8.00 2.95 -0.19
C ASP A 146 7.94 2.91 -1.73
N GLY A 147 8.45 3.95 -2.40
CA GLY A 147 8.58 4.02 -3.86
C GLY A 147 9.47 2.92 -4.44
N ALA A 148 10.60 2.61 -3.80
CA ALA A 148 11.47 1.49 -4.17
C ALA A 148 10.70 0.16 -4.21
N LEU A 149 9.85 -0.10 -3.21
CA LEU A 149 9.06 -1.32 -3.16
C LEU A 149 7.90 -1.34 -4.17
N VAL A 150 7.31 -0.18 -4.47
CA VAL A 150 6.33 -0.08 -5.56
C VAL A 150 6.97 -0.45 -6.89
N ARG A 151 8.14 0.13 -7.21
CA ARG A 151 8.87 -0.18 -8.45
C ARG A 151 9.25 -1.66 -8.50
N LEU A 152 9.75 -2.21 -7.38
CA LEU A 152 10.09 -3.63 -7.29
C LEU A 152 8.85 -4.52 -7.51
N GLY A 153 7.71 -4.22 -6.88
CA GLY A 153 6.47 -4.99 -7.07
C GLY A 153 6.01 -4.99 -8.53
N ARG A 154 6.07 -3.82 -9.20
CA ARG A 154 5.76 -3.70 -10.63
C ARG A 154 6.74 -4.50 -11.50
N ALA A 155 8.04 -4.42 -11.23
CA ALA A 155 9.05 -5.20 -11.95
C ALA A 155 8.84 -6.71 -11.78
N ALA A 156 8.37 -7.17 -10.62
CA ALA A 156 8.09 -8.58 -10.39
C ALA A 156 7.01 -9.16 -11.31
N ALA A 157 6.06 -8.33 -11.77
CA ALA A 157 5.03 -8.74 -12.73
C ALA A 157 5.61 -9.10 -14.11
N ARG A 158 6.84 -8.67 -14.42
CA ARG A 158 7.56 -9.04 -15.64
C ARG A 158 8.21 -10.42 -15.54
N ILE A 159 8.60 -10.88 -14.35
CA ILE A 159 9.31 -12.17 -14.17
C ILE A 159 8.43 -13.28 -13.60
N GLN A 160 7.41 -12.95 -12.80
CA GLN A 160 6.46 -13.92 -12.25
C GLN A 160 5.13 -13.85 -12.99
N ARG A 161 4.56 -15.00 -13.35
CA ARG A 161 3.21 -15.10 -13.89
C ARG A 161 2.19 -14.60 -12.86
N ARG A 162 1.12 -13.95 -13.36
CA ARG A 162 -0.02 -13.54 -12.54
C ARG A 162 -0.54 -14.70 -11.67
N PRO A 163 -0.57 -14.54 -10.34
CA PRO A 163 -1.18 -15.52 -9.46
C PRO A 163 -2.69 -15.68 -9.75
N GLY A 164 -3.22 -16.89 -9.53
CA GLY A 164 -4.66 -17.14 -9.67
C GLY A 164 -5.50 -16.34 -8.64
N GLY A 165 -6.81 -16.21 -8.87
CA GLY A 165 -7.70 -15.47 -7.96
C GLY A 165 -7.73 -16.03 -6.53
N GLN A 166 -7.45 -17.31 -6.36
CA GLN A 166 -7.37 -18.02 -5.07
C GLN A 166 -5.91 -18.30 -4.64
N ALA A 167 -4.93 -17.61 -5.25
CA ALA A 167 -3.53 -17.79 -4.89
C ALA A 167 -3.28 -17.41 -3.42
N SER A 168 -2.42 -18.20 -2.77
CA SER A 168 -2.00 -17.94 -1.40
C SER A 168 -1.12 -16.68 -1.30
N THR A 169 -1.04 -16.08 -0.12
CA THR A 169 -0.11 -14.98 0.15
C THR A 169 1.34 -15.35 -0.18
N ASN A 170 1.74 -16.61 0.05
CA ASN A 170 3.10 -17.08 -0.26
C ASN A 170 3.38 -17.10 -1.77
N GLU A 171 2.36 -17.36 -2.59
CA GLU A 171 2.49 -17.30 -4.05
C GLU A 171 2.58 -15.86 -4.54
N GLU A 172 1.76 -14.96 -4.00
CA GLU A 172 1.81 -13.53 -4.34
C GLU A 172 3.08 -12.83 -3.82
N MET A 173 3.76 -13.43 -2.85
CA MET A 173 5.03 -12.97 -2.27
C MET A 173 6.25 -13.76 -2.75
N LEU A 174 6.09 -14.67 -3.70
CA LEU A 174 7.11 -15.68 -4.06
C LEU A 174 8.47 -15.05 -4.39
N VAL A 175 8.51 -14.17 -5.39
CA VAL A 175 9.75 -13.49 -5.82
C VAL A 175 10.39 -12.68 -4.68
N PHE A 176 9.59 -11.91 -3.93
CA PHE A 176 10.10 -11.13 -2.80
C PHE A 176 10.72 -12.01 -1.71
N ASN A 177 10.09 -13.15 -1.41
CA ASN A 177 10.60 -14.09 -0.42
C ASN A 177 11.86 -14.80 -0.89
N ILE A 178 11.96 -15.17 -2.18
CA ILE A 178 13.19 -15.72 -2.76
C ILE A 178 14.33 -14.71 -2.57
N CYS A 179 14.15 -13.46 -3.00
CA CYS A 179 15.20 -12.45 -2.90
C CYS A 179 15.69 -12.22 -1.47
N LEU A 180 14.77 -12.07 -0.52
CA LEU A 180 15.13 -11.89 0.89
C LEU A 180 15.87 -13.10 1.46
N ASN A 181 15.41 -14.32 1.17
CA ASN A 181 16.04 -15.53 1.70
C ASN A 181 17.42 -15.74 1.06
N SER A 182 17.53 -15.58 -0.26
CA SER A 182 18.80 -15.69 -0.99
C SER A 182 19.83 -14.66 -0.52
N ALA A 183 19.43 -13.40 -0.31
CA ALA A 183 20.32 -12.38 0.23
C ALA A 183 20.87 -12.74 1.62
N LEU A 184 20.04 -13.37 2.47
CA LEU A 184 20.46 -13.83 3.79
C LEU A 184 21.41 -15.03 3.71
N GLU A 185 21.12 -15.99 2.83
CA GLU A 185 21.97 -17.16 2.62
C GLU A 185 23.34 -16.80 2.03
N LEU A 186 23.38 -15.94 1.02
CA LEU A 186 24.62 -15.45 0.41
C LEU A 186 25.46 -14.70 1.43
N ARG A 187 24.84 -13.81 2.22
CA ARG A 187 25.52 -13.10 3.30
C ARG A 187 26.06 -14.05 4.37
N ALA A 188 25.32 -15.09 4.74
CA ALA A 188 25.77 -16.10 5.68
C ALA A 188 26.99 -16.89 5.17
N ARG A 189 27.15 -16.99 3.83
CA ARG A 189 28.31 -17.56 3.16
C ARG A 189 29.45 -16.56 2.93
N GLY A 190 29.33 -15.33 3.42
CA GLY A 190 30.33 -14.27 3.24
C GLY A 190 30.29 -13.56 1.88
N GLN A 191 29.29 -13.86 1.04
CA GLN A 191 29.07 -13.19 -0.24
C GLN A 191 28.17 -11.97 -0.02
N ALA A 192 28.80 -10.81 0.16
CA ALA A 192 28.11 -9.56 0.48
C ALA A 192 28.38 -8.43 -0.52
N ASP A 193 29.26 -8.63 -1.50
CA ASP A 193 29.45 -7.67 -2.58
C ASP A 193 28.25 -7.67 -3.53
N GLU A 194 27.99 -6.52 -4.13
CA GLU A 194 26.81 -6.27 -4.96
C GLU A 194 26.70 -7.24 -6.14
N ALA A 195 27.80 -7.51 -6.85
CA ALA A 195 27.81 -8.42 -7.98
C ALA A 195 27.43 -9.86 -7.57
N SER A 196 28.04 -10.38 -6.50
CA SER A 196 27.72 -11.71 -5.98
C SER A 196 26.27 -11.82 -5.53
N LEU A 197 25.73 -10.77 -4.89
CA LEU A 197 24.32 -10.74 -4.48
C LEU A 197 23.39 -10.76 -5.69
N ILE A 198 23.65 -9.94 -6.71
CA ILE A 198 22.83 -9.87 -7.92
C ILE A 198 22.82 -11.23 -8.63
N HIS A 199 23.99 -11.79 -8.93
CA HIS A 199 24.09 -13.06 -9.64
C HIS A 199 23.49 -14.22 -8.85
N GLY A 200 23.75 -14.28 -7.53
CA GLY A 200 23.20 -15.34 -6.67
C GLY A 200 21.68 -15.28 -6.57
N ILE A 201 21.10 -14.09 -6.41
CA ILE A 201 19.64 -13.91 -6.34
C ILE A 201 19.00 -14.20 -7.69
N ALA A 202 19.58 -13.74 -8.80
CA ALA A 202 19.06 -14.00 -10.13
C ALA A 202 19.01 -15.51 -10.46
N GLY A 203 20.07 -16.25 -10.13
CA GLY A 203 20.11 -17.70 -10.31
C GLY A 203 19.05 -18.43 -9.47
N GLU A 204 18.84 -18.01 -8.22
CA GLU A 204 17.78 -18.56 -7.37
C GLU A 204 16.38 -18.22 -7.89
N LEU A 205 16.17 -17.00 -8.39
CA LEU A 205 14.90 -16.58 -9.00
C LEU A 205 14.58 -17.43 -10.23
N GLU A 206 15.50 -17.54 -11.18
CA GLU A 206 15.32 -18.34 -12.38
C GLU A 206 15.01 -19.79 -12.03
N THR A 207 15.86 -20.42 -11.21
CA THR A 207 15.70 -21.82 -10.79
C THR A 207 14.33 -22.06 -10.16
N ASN A 208 13.91 -21.20 -9.23
CA ASN A 208 12.65 -21.38 -8.51
C ASN A 208 11.42 -21.07 -9.38
N LEU A 209 11.49 -20.07 -10.25
CA LEU A 209 10.38 -19.71 -11.14
C LEU A 209 10.15 -20.77 -12.22
N VAL A 210 11.23 -21.34 -12.77
CA VAL A 210 11.15 -22.47 -13.72
C VAL A 210 10.62 -23.72 -13.01
N ARG A 211 11.24 -24.12 -11.89
CA ARG A 211 10.85 -25.32 -11.13
C ARG A 211 9.38 -25.31 -10.69
N LYS A 212 8.83 -24.13 -10.37
CA LYS A 212 7.44 -23.97 -9.90
C LYS A 212 6.46 -23.63 -11.03
N GLU A 213 6.94 -23.53 -12.28
CA GLU A 213 6.15 -23.09 -13.44
C GLU A 213 5.45 -21.74 -13.21
N LYS A 214 6.14 -20.83 -12.50
CA LYS A 214 5.65 -19.48 -12.16
C LYS A 214 6.37 -18.38 -12.93
N GLY A 215 7.28 -18.71 -13.86
CA GLY A 215 7.87 -17.73 -14.77
C GLY A 215 6.81 -17.06 -15.63
N ALA A 216 6.93 -15.75 -15.83
CA ALA A 216 6.06 -15.01 -16.75
C ALA A 216 6.27 -15.46 -18.21
N ALA A 217 5.34 -15.10 -19.09
CA ALA A 217 5.53 -15.28 -20.53
C ALA A 217 6.52 -14.25 -21.11
N ARG A 218 7.19 -14.60 -22.21
CA ARG A 218 8.22 -13.75 -22.86
C ARG A 218 7.69 -12.36 -23.26
N LYS A 219 6.44 -12.28 -23.73
CA LYS A 219 5.76 -11.03 -24.07
C LYS A 219 5.65 -10.00 -22.93
N HIS A 220 5.79 -10.44 -21.68
CA HIS A 220 5.75 -9.55 -20.50
C HIS A 220 7.15 -9.08 -20.08
N ARG A 221 8.19 -9.46 -20.83
CA ARG A 221 9.60 -9.13 -20.60
C ARG A 221 10.24 -8.41 -21.78
N ASP A 222 9.46 -7.71 -22.61
CA ASP A 222 9.97 -7.00 -23.80
C ASP A 222 10.84 -7.91 -24.69
N GLU A 223 10.37 -9.15 -24.90
CA GLU A 223 11.05 -10.19 -25.65
C GLU A 223 12.40 -10.69 -25.08
N GLN A 224 12.76 -10.31 -23.86
CA GLN A 224 13.94 -10.81 -23.16
C GLN A 224 13.77 -12.25 -22.61
N SER A 225 14.90 -12.95 -22.45
CA SER A 225 14.94 -14.24 -21.76
C SER A 225 14.53 -14.09 -20.29
N LEU A 226 14.11 -15.19 -19.66
CA LEU A 226 13.79 -15.18 -18.22
C LEU A 226 15.04 -14.87 -17.39
N GLU A 227 16.19 -15.46 -17.75
CA GLU A 227 17.50 -15.21 -17.12
C GLU A 227 17.84 -13.71 -17.09
N ALA A 228 17.78 -13.03 -18.24
CA ALA A 228 18.11 -11.60 -18.33
C ALA A 228 17.16 -10.74 -17.47
N ALA A 229 15.86 -11.03 -17.49
CA ALA A 229 14.90 -10.29 -16.68
C ALA A 229 15.06 -10.59 -15.17
N CYS A 230 15.46 -11.81 -14.79
CA CYS A 230 15.81 -12.14 -13.41
C CYS A 230 17.06 -11.38 -12.95
N MET A 231 18.06 -11.22 -13.82
CA MET A 231 19.25 -10.39 -13.55
C MET A 231 18.89 -8.93 -13.34
N ASP A 232 18.09 -8.33 -14.23
CA ASP A 232 17.63 -6.94 -14.11
C ASP A 232 16.84 -6.73 -12.80
N PHE A 233 15.92 -7.66 -12.50
CA PHE A 233 15.14 -7.62 -11.28
C PHE A 233 16.02 -7.76 -10.02
N ALA A 234 16.98 -8.68 -10.03
CA ALA A 234 17.91 -8.88 -8.91
C ALA A 234 18.77 -7.63 -8.69
N GLY A 235 19.25 -7.00 -9.76
CA GLY A 235 19.93 -5.70 -9.72
C GLY A 235 19.10 -4.66 -8.98
N GLN A 236 17.86 -4.46 -9.43
CA GLN A 236 16.95 -3.52 -8.77
C GLN A 236 16.69 -3.86 -7.29
N PHE A 237 16.48 -5.14 -6.96
CA PHE A 237 16.29 -5.56 -5.57
C PHE A 237 17.53 -5.23 -4.71
N VAL A 238 18.73 -5.56 -5.18
CA VAL A 238 19.97 -5.38 -4.41
C VAL A 238 20.25 -3.90 -4.19
N THR A 239 20.18 -3.08 -5.24
CA THR A 239 20.48 -1.65 -5.15
C THR A 239 19.39 -0.90 -4.37
N ASP A 240 18.12 -0.96 -4.82
CA ASP A 240 17.06 -0.10 -4.28
C ASP A 240 16.55 -0.60 -2.91
N VAL A 241 16.45 -1.92 -2.71
CA VAL A 241 15.75 -2.48 -1.55
C VAL A 241 16.71 -3.05 -0.52
N TRP A 242 17.66 -3.91 -0.91
CA TRP A 242 18.59 -4.51 0.04
C TRP A 242 19.56 -3.46 0.61
N HIS A 243 20.25 -2.71 -0.25
CA HIS A 243 21.15 -1.66 0.21
C HIS A 243 20.41 -0.35 0.50
N GLY A 244 19.49 0.08 -0.36
CA GLY A 244 18.75 1.35 -0.18
C GLY A 244 17.81 1.34 1.03
N VAL A 245 16.82 0.44 1.05
CA VAL A 245 15.81 0.40 2.12
C VAL A 245 16.28 -0.32 3.38
N LEU A 246 16.94 -1.46 3.21
CA LEU A 246 17.28 -2.37 4.30
C LEU A 246 18.70 -2.18 4.84
N GLN A 247 19.53 -1.36 4.18
CA GLN A 247 20.91 -1.08 4.59
C GLN A 247 21.75 -2.35 4.79
N GLY A 248 21.50 -3.37 3.96
CA GLY A 248 22.17 -4.67 4.00
C GLY A 248 21.81 -5.56 5.19
N ARG A 249 20.69 -5.27 5.90
CA ARG A 249 20.28 -6.01 7.11
C ARG A 249 18.87 -6.61 6.97
N PRO A 250 18.63 -7.80 7.55
CA PRO A 250 17.28 -8.36 7.58
C PRO A 250 16.30 -7.41 8.30
N PRO A 251 15.11 -7.17 7.73
CA PRO A 251 14.07 -6.43 8.43
C PRO A 251 13.51 -7.25 9.60
N ALA A 252 13.17 -6.57 10.70
CA ALA A 252 12.36 -7.16 11.76
C ALA A 252 10.99 -7.62 11.21
N GLN A 253 10.35 -8.60 11.87
CA GLN A 253 9.10 -9.19 11.38
C GLN A 253 8.00 -8.16 11.05
N LYS A 254 7.81 -7.16 11.91
CA LYS A 254 6.84 -6.07 11.69
C LYS A 254 7.20 -5.23 10.46
N ALA A 255 8.47 -4.91 10.27
CA ALA A 255 8.94 -4.18 9.09
C ALA A 255 8.77 -5.02 7.83
N ARG A 256 9.16 -6.30 7.84
CA ARG A 256 8.97 -7.24 6.73
C ARG A 256 7.51 -7.31 6.29
N ARG A 257 6.57 -7.35 7.24
CA ARG A 257 5.12 -7.33 6.94
C ARG A 257 4.71 -6.07 6.17
N LEU A 258 5.15 -4.88 6.61
CA LEU A 258 4.80 -3.62 5.95
C LEU A 258 5.43 -3.49 4.56
N LEU A 259 6.72 -3.82 4.43
CA LEU A 259 7.43 -3.81 3.15
C LEU A 259 6.78 -4.80 2.17
N GLY A 260 6.47 -6.01 2.66
CA GLY A 260 5.80 -7.03 1.88
C GLY A 260 4.41 -6.60 1.41
N SER A 261 3.64 -5.87 2.22
CA SER A 261 2.33 -5.34 1.80
C SER A 261 2.45 -4.30 0.67
N ILE A 262 3.45 -3.42 0.69
CA ILE A 262 3.69 -2.47 -0.40
C ILE A 262 4.03 -3.20 -1.69
N TYR A 263 5.04 -4.08 -1.62
CA TYR A 263 5.46 -4.91 -2.76
C TYR A 263 4.27 -5.67 -3.35
N ARG A 264 3.49 -6.34 -2.49
CA ARG A 264 2.37 -7.20 -2.88
C ARG A 264 1.25 -6.43 -3.55
N MET A 265 0.86 -5.29 -2.98
CA MET A 265 -0.16 -4.45 -3.57
C MET A 265 0.29 -3.97 -4.96
N ALA A 266 1.53 -3.48 -5.08
CA ALA A 266 2.07 -3.00 -6.35
C ALA A 266 2.19 -4.11 -7.41
N PHE A 267 2.63 -5.31 -7.01
CA PHE A 267 2.72 -6.48 -7.88
C PHE A 267 1.36 -6.90 -8.44
N LEU A 268 0.32 -6.95 -7.59
CA LEU A 268 -1.02 -7.32 -8.03
C LEU A 268 -1.68 -6.23 -8.88
N GLN A 269 -1.43 -4.96 -8.57
CA GLN A 269 -1.95 -3.85 -9.38
C GLN A 269 -1.30 -3.79 -10.77
N ALA A 270 -0.01 -4.11 -10.89
CA ALA A 270 0.68 -4.11 -12.19
C ALA A 270 -0.01 -5.01 -13.23
N PHE A 271 -0.58 -6.15 -12.81
CA PHE A 271 -1.36 -7.00 -13.73
C PHE A 271 -2.73 -6.42 -14.09
N ARG A 272 -3.33 -5.60 -13.22
CA ARG A 272 -4.60 -4.94 -13.50
C ARG A 272 -4.38 -3.80 -14.49
N ASP A 273 -3.35 -2.99 -14.26
CA ASP A 273 -2.94 -1.92 -15.17
C ASP A 273 -2.65 -2.46 -16.59
N ALA A 274 -1.89 -3.56 -16.70
CA ALA A 274 -1.57 -4.18 -17.99
C ALA A 274 -2.82 -4.72 -18.73
N GLN A 275 -3.82 -5.21 -18.00
CA GLN A 275 -5.09 -5.65 -18.61
C GLN A 275 -5.93 -4.48 -19.11
N GLU A 276 -6.00 -3.40 -18.35
CA GLU A 276 -6.73 -2.19 -18.74
C GLU A 276 -6.11 -1.55 -20.00
N GLN A 277 -4.78 -1.54 -20.10
CA GLN A 277 -4.06 -1.09 -21.30
C GLN A 277 -4.37 -1.98 -22.51
N THR A 278 -4.27 -3.31 -22.35
CA THR A 278 -4.55 -4.26 -23.43
C THR A 278 -5.97 -4.10 -23.97
N ASN A 279 -6.97 -3.95 -23.09
CA ASN A 279 -8.38 -3.77 -23.48
C ASN A 279 -8.63 -2.42 -24.19
N THR A 280 -7.89 -1.38 -23.81
CA THR A 280 -8.02 -0.05 -24.43
C THR A 280 -7.42 -0.02 -25.83
N GLU A 281 -6.32 -0.74 -26.04
CA GLU A 281 -5.68 -0.90 -27.35
C GLU A 281 -6.55 -1.70 -28.35
N THR A 282 -7.27 -2.73 -27.90
CA THR A 282 -8.22 -3.47 -28.75
C THR A 282 -9.41 -2.60 -29.19
N LEU A 283 -9.97 -1.81 -28.28
CA LEU A 283 -11.11 -0.93 -28.59
C LEU A 283 -10.75 0.21 -29.56
N THR A 284 -9.51 0.71 -29.50
CA THR A 284 -9.01 1.77 -30.39
C THR A 284 -8.63 1.23 -31.78
N THR A 285 -8.18 -0.02 -31.87
CA THR A 285 -7.91 -0.67 -33.18
C THR A 285 -9.19 -1.09 -33.89
N GLU A 286 -10.23 -1.52 -33.18
CA GLU A 286 -11.54 -1.84 -33.75
C GLU A 286 -12.31 -0.60 -34.25
N SER A 287 -12.14 0.55 -33.59
CA SER A 287 -12.77 1.83 -33.99
C SER A 287 -12.03 2.56 -35.12
N ALA A 288 -10.79 2.18 -35.44
CA ALA A 288 -10.03 2.69 -36.58
C ALA A 288 -10.24 1.90 -37.87
N GLN A 289 -10.94 0.76 -37.81
CA GLN A 289 -11.21 -0.15 -38.95
C GLN A 289 -12.68 -0.15 -39.39
N GLY A 290 -13.54 0.68 -38.79
CA GLY A 290 -14.94 0.91 -39.18
C GLY A 290 -15.15 2.30 -39.75
#